data_AF-A0A9D9G379-F1
#
_entry.id   AF-A0A9D9G379-F1
#
_cell.length_a   1.000
_cell.length_b   1.000
_cell.length_c   1.000
_cell.angle_alpha   90.00
_cell.angle_beta   90.00
_cell.angle_gamma   90.00
#
_symmetry.space_group_name_H-M   'P 1'
#
loop_
_entity.id
_entity.type
_entity.pdbx_description
1 polymer ?
#
loop_
_entity_poly.entity_id
_entity_poly.type
_entity_poly.pdbx_seq_one_letter_code
_entity_poly.pdbx_strand_id
1 'polypeptide(L)'
;MTDFIFYLREGIDHILDPEGLDHFYFILSFCLLYTFKDWKKILGLVTAFTVGHCLTLFLSGLELVSINMDTVEFLIPITILLSCVNNYWLILKDKKSKQQLGITYIILLVFGLIHGLGFSNYIKRMIFDDESIVMPLFGFNVGIELAQLLIIAAFLVLITIIERLIKGNVKWVRIVVNSLIFLLVLKMMF
;
A
#
# COMPACT_ATOMS: atom_id res chain seq x y z
N MET A 1 -14.78 -19.54 14.99
CA MET A 1 -13.58 -20.01 14.24
C MET A 1 -13.77 -19.86 12.72
N THR A 2 -15.00 -19.77 12.24
CA THR A 2 -15.40 -19.36 10.89
C THR A 2 -15.14 -17.89 10.57
N ASP A 3 -15.15 -17.01 11.58
CA ASP A 3 -15.20 -15.56 11.34
C ASP A 3 -13.80 -14.99 11.02
N PHE A 4 -12.75 -15.43 11.71
CA PHE A 4 -11.38 -14.96 11.42
C PHE A 4 -10.91 -15.28 10.01
N ILE A 5 -11.11 -16.53 9.56
CA ILE A 5 -10.66 -16.98 8.24
C ILE A 5 -11.44 -16.23 7.14
N PHE A 6 -12.73 -15.99 7.38
CA PHE A 6 -13.56 -15.18 6.50
C PHE A 6 -12.95 -13.77 6.35
N TYR A 7 -12.75 -13.05 7.45
CA TYR A 7 -12.18 -11.69 7.40
C TYR A 7 -10.75 -11.64 6.89
N LEU A 8 -9.94 -12.66 7.17
CA LEU A 8 -8.61 -12.79 6.60
C LEU A 8 -8.67 -12.89 5.07
N ARG A 9 -9.61 -13.67 4.52
CA ARG A 9 -9.83 -13.75 3.08
C ARG A 9 -10.31 -12.42 2.52
N GLU A 10 -11.28 -11.76 3.16
CA GLU A 10 -11.75 -10.43 2.73
C GLU A 10 -10.59 -9.42 2.65
N GLY A 11 -9.66 -9.46 3.60
CA GLY A 11 -8.47 -8.60 3.57
C GLY A 11 -7.49 -8.92 2.44
N ILE A 12 -7.37 -10.19 2.07
CA ILE A 12 -6.56 -10.62 0.91
C ILE A 12 -7.23 -10.18 -0.38
N ASP A 13 -8.53 -10.46 -0.51
CA ASP A 13 -9.32 -10.17 -1.71
C ASP A 13 -9.40 -8.66 -1.95
N HIS A 14 -9.48 -7.85 -0.88
CA HIS A 14 -9.37 -6.38 -0.95
C HIS A 14 -8.10 -5.89 -1.65
N ILE A 15 -6.94 -6.48 -1.33
CA ILE A 15 -5.65 -6.08 -1.94
C ILE A 15 -5.49 -6.63 -3.37
N LEU A 16 -6.15 -7.74 -3.67
CA LEU A 16 -6.08 -8.40 -4.98
C LEU A 16 -7.21 -7.98 -5.93
N ASP A 17 -8.12 -7.12 -5.49
CA ASP A 17 -9.25 -6.66 -6.26
C ASP A 17 -8.80 -5.91 -7.53
N PRO A 18 -9.17 -6.38 -8.74
CA PRO A 18 -8.89 -5.66 -9.99
C PRO A 18 -9.53 -4.28 -10.07
N GLU A 19 -10.58 -4.00 -9.30
CA GLU A 19 -11.21 -2.68 -9.22
C GLU A 19 -10.44 -1.75 -8.25
N GLY A 20 -9.67 -2.31 -7.31
CA GLY A 20 -8.86 -1.64 -6.29
C GLY A 20 -7.35 -1.62 -6.59
N LEU A 21 -6.96 -1.22 -7.80
CA LEU A 21 -5.53 -1.22 -8.22
C LEU A 21 -4.66 -0.18 -7.51
N ASP A 22 -5.25 0.73 -6.74
CA ASP A 22 -4.56 1.75 -5.95
C ASP A 22 -3.57 1.09 -4.97
N HIS A 23 -3.99 0.07 -4.24
CA HIS A 23 -3.15 -0.68 -3.30
C HIS A 23 -1.99 -1.36 -4.03
N PHE A 24 -2.27 -1.98 -5.18
CA PHE A 24 -1.24 -2.62 -6.00
C PHE A 24 -0.19 -1.60 -6.47
N TYR A 25 -0.61 -0.49 -7.08
CA TYR A 25 0.32 0.54 -7.55
C TYR A 25 1.09 1.22 -6.43
N PHE A 26 0.44 1.43 -5.28
CA PHE A 26 1.09 1.91 -4.08
C PHE A 26 2.23 0.98 -3.65
N ILE A 27 1.94 -0.32 -3.51
CA ILE A 27 2.93 -1.34 -3.12
C ILE A 27 4.09 -1.33 -4.11
N LEU A 28 3.81 -1.36 -5.42
CA LEU A 28 4.84 -1.36 -6.46
C LEU A 28 5.72 -0.11 -6.40
N SER A 29 5.12 1.08 -6.32
CA SER A 29 5.86 2.34 -6.22
C SER A 29 6.73 2.35 -4.97
N PHE A 30 6.16 1.98 -3.84
CA PHE A 30 6.83 1.97 -2.56
C PHE A 30 8.04 1.00 -2.53
N CYS A 31 7.86 -0.23 -3.02
CA CYS A 31 8.89 -1.26 -2.92
C CYS A 31 9.95 -1.19 -4.04
N LEU A 32 9.73 -0.38 -5.08
CA LEU A 32 10.59 -0.24 -6.26
C LEU A 32 12.09 -0.05 -5.95
N LEU A 33 12.40 0.69 -4.88
CA LEU A 33 13.78 1.02 -4.54
C LEU A 33 14.45 -0.01 -3.63
N TYR A 34 13.69 -0.90 -3.02
CA TYR A 34 14.17 -1.88 -2.07
C TYR A 34 14.63 -3.18 -2.73
N THR A 35 15.30 -4.03 -1.96
CA THR A 35 15.78 -5.35 -2.40
C THR A 35 15.46 -6.39 -1.33
N PHE A 36 15.67 -7.68 -1.64
CA PHE A 36 15.55 -8.76 -0.64
C PHE A 36 16.43 -8.56 0.61
N LYS A 37 17.51 -7.79 0.50
CA LYS A 37 18.36 -7.45 1.66
C LYS A 37 17.66 -6.52 2.66
N ASP A 38 16.64 -5.79 2.22
CA ASP A 38 15.91 -4.80 3.00
C ASP A 38 14.64 -5.35 3.65
N TRP A 39 14.45 -6.67 3.71
CA TRP A 39 13.21 -7.31 4.16
C TRP A 39 12.69 -6.80 5.51
N LYS A 40 13.58 -6.51 6.48
CA LYS A 40 13.17 -5.94 7.79
C LYS A 40 12.59 -4.53 7.65
N LYS A 41 13.16 -3.72 6.76
CA LYS A 41 12.66 -2.36 6.50
C LYS A 41 11.32 -2.43 5.79
N ILE A 42 11.21 -3.29 4.78
CA ILE A 42 9.98 -3.54 4.04
C ILE A 42 8.88 -3.95 5.01
N LEU A 43 9.12 -4.97 5.84
CA LEU A 43 8.13 -5.45 6.82
C LEU A 43 7.65 -4.30 7.71
N GLY A 44 8.56 -3.55 8.35
CA GLY A 44 8.14 -2.45 9.20
C GLY A 44 7.36 -1.37 8.47
N LEU A 45 7.69 -1.07 7.20
CA LEU A 45 7.01 -0.04 6.42
C LEU A 45 5.61 -0.48 5.98
N VAL A 46 5.46 -1.75 5.61
CA VAL A 46 4.17 -2.40 5.35
C VAL A 46 3.31 -2.39 6.61
N THR A 47 3.89 -2.75 7.76
CA THR A 47 3.19 -2.68 9.05
C THR A 47 2.78 -1.24 9.38
N ALA A 48 3.63 -0.24 9.13
CA ALA A 48 3.28 1.16 9.40
C ALA A 48 2.11 1.65 8.56
N PHE A 49 2.07 1.29 7.28
CA PHE A 49 0.90 1.53 6.42
C PHE A 49 -0.34 0.82 6.98
N THR A 50 -0.23 -0.47 7.29
CA THR A 50 -1.34 -1.28 7.81
C THR A 50 -1.87 -0.76 9.14
N VAL A 51 -1.01 -0.26 10.02
CA VAL A 51 -1.39 0.38 11.28
C VAL A 51 -2.17 1.67 11.04
N GLY A 52 -1.70 2.53 10.13
CA GLY A 52 -2.45 3.73 9.74
C GLY A 52 -3.81 3.38 9.16
N HIS A 53 -3.85 2.42 8.25
CA HIS A 53 -5.06 1.91 7.62
C HIS A 53 -6.06 1.36 8.63
N CYS A 54 -5.61 0.47 9.51
CA CYS A 54 -6.40 -0.09 10.59
C CYS A 54 -6.99 0.99 11.50
N LEU A 55 -6.20 2.03 11.84
CA LEU A 55 -6.66 3.11 12.69
C LEU A 55 -7.81 3.90 12.07
N THR A 56 -7.73 4.28 10.79
CA THR A 56 -8.84 5.01 10.15
C THR A 56 -10.05 4.13 9.89
N LEU A 57 -9.88 2.84 9.58
CA LEU A 57 -11.01 1.91 9.50
C LEU A 57 -11.73 1.79 10.85
N PHE A 58 -10.99 1.64 11.94
CA PHE A 58 -11.56 1.57 13.29
C PHE A 58 -12.32 2.85 13.64
N LEU A 59 -11.70 4.02 13.44
CA LEU A 59 -12.32 5.31 13.72
C LEU A 59 -13.55 5.58 12.86
N SER A 60 -13.53 5.16 11.59
CA SER A 60 -14.67 5.35 10.70
C SER A 60 -15.80 4.36 10.96
N GLY A 61 -15.46 3.12 11.35
CA GLY A 61 -16.42 2.12 11.81
C GLY A 61 -17.16 2.53 13.08
N LEU A 62 -16.49 3.23 14.00
CA LEU A 62 -17.09 3.86 15.17
C LEU A 62 -17.80 5.20 14.86
N GLU A 63 -17.84 5.61 13.60
CA GLU A 63 -18.40 6.88 13.14
C GLU A 63 -17.76 8.14 13.75
N LEU A 64 -16.56 8.01 14.33
CA LEU A 64 -15.80 9.13 14.91
C LEU A 64 -15.15 10.00 13.83
N VAL A 65 -14.86 9.41 12.66
CA VAL A 65 -14.30 10.11 11.51
C VAL A 65 -15.14 9.81 10.27
N SER A 66 -15.64 10.88 9.66
CA SER A 66 -16.28 10.84 8.34
C SER A 66 -15.70 11.94 7.47
N ILE A 67 -15.18 11.55 6.31
CA ILE A 67 -14.67 12.46 5.28
C ILE A 67 -15.46 12.17 4.00
N ASN A 68 -15.71 13.17 3.19
CA ASN A 68 -16.34 12.99 1.89
C ASN A 68 -15.52 12.01 1.02
N MET A 69 -16.20 11.01 0.46
CA MET A 69 -15.55 9.92 -0.28
C MET A 69 -14.81 10.43 -1.51
N ASP A 70 -15.39 11.37 -2.26
CA ASP A 70 -14.74 11.98 -3.45
C ASP A 70 -13.38 12.60 -3.09
N THR A 71 -13.28 13.21 -1.90
CA THR A 71 -12.02 13.79 -1.41
C THR A 71 -10.99 12.70 -1.11
N VAL A 72 -11.42 11.59 -0.51
CA VAL A 72 -10.54 10.46 -0.19
C VAL A 72 -10.06 9.77 -1.46
N GLU A 73 -10.97 9.46 -2.38
CA GLU A 73 -10.68 8.88 -3.70
C GLU A 73 -9.73 9.76 -4.51
N PHE A 74 -9.83 11.08 -4.38
CA PHE A 74 -8.88 12.00 -5.01
C PHE A 74 -7.49 12.01 -4.32
N LEU A 75 -7.46 11.90 -2.99
CA LEU A 75 -6.20 11.91 -2.22
C LEU A 75 -5.39 10.62 -2.38
N ILE A 76 -6.04 9.46 -2.51
CA ILE A 76 -5.38 8.16 -2.72
C ILE A 76 -4.37 8.20 -3.89
N PRO A 77 -4.75 8.49 -5.14
CA PRO A 77 -3.81 8.54 -6.26
C PRO A 77 -2.77 9.65 -6.08
N ILE A 78 -3.11 10.79 -5.46
CA ILE A 78 -2.13 11.84 -5.13
C ILE A 78 -1.01 11.30 -4.25
N THR A 79 -1.33 10.53 -3.21
CA THR A 79 -0.31 9.95 -2.33
C THR A 79 0.64 9.01 -3.08
N ILE A 80 0.12 8.23 -4.04
CA ILE A 80 0.92 7.34 -4.89
C ILE A 80 1.78 8.15 -5.88
N LEU A 81 1.24 9.20 -6.49
CA LEU A 81 2.01 10.09 -7.37
C LEU A 81 3.15 10.77 -6.61
N LEU A 82 2.93 11.19 -5.36
CA LEU A 82 3.99 11.73 -4.50
C LEU A 82 5.09 10.68 -4.23
N SER A 83 4.72 9.42 -4.02
CA SER A 83 5.66 8.30 -3.91
C SER A 83 6.50 8.14 -5.19
N CYS A 84 5.86 8.18 -6.36
CA CYS A 84 6.54 8.12 -7.66
C CYS A 84 7.51 9.31 -7.87
N VAL A 85 7.11 10.53 -7.49
CA VAL A 85 7.97 11.73 -7.57
C VAL A 85 9.18 11.59 -6.65
N ASN A 86 8.97 11.11 -5.42
CA ASN A 86 10.06 10.84 -4.49
C ASN A 86 11.02 9.77 -5.04
N ASN A 87 10.51 8.73 -5.69
CA ASN A 87 11.34 7.71 -6.34
C ASN A 87 12.24 8.31 -7.43
N TYR A 88 11.73 9.18 -8.31
CA TYR A 88 12.56 9.86 -9.31
C TYR A 88 13.68 10.65 -8.65
N TRP A 89 13.38 11.40 -7.59
CA TRP A 89 14.38 12.20 -6.89
C TRP A 89 15.49 11.33 -6.29
N LEU A 90 15.13 10.19 -5.69
CA LEU A 90 16.08 9.24 -5.10
C LEU A 90 16.93 8.54 -6.17
N ILE A 91 16.33 8.11 -7.28
CA ILE A 91 17.03 7.43 -8.39
C ILE A 91 18.00 8.39 -9.09
N LEU A 92 17.57 9.64 -9.34
CA LEU A 92 18.38 10.61 -10.09
C LEU A 92 19.58 11.13 -9.30
N LYS A 93 19.44 11.33 -7.98
CA LYS A 93 20.53 11.80 -7.11
C LYS A 93 21.56 10.73 -6.74
N ASP A 94 21.35 9.48 -7.16
CA ASP A 94 22.16 8.30 -6.80
C ASP A 94 22.45 8.20 -5.29
N LYS A 95 21.50 8.71 -4.48
CA LYS A 95 21.61 8.70 -3.01
C LYS A 95 21.24 7.31 -2.53
N LYS A 96 22.20 6.38 -2.61
CA LYS A 96 22.01 4.96 -2.24
C LYS A 96 21.52 4.68 -0.81
N SER A 97 21.52 5.62 0.14
CA SER A 97 21.46 5.18 1.55
C SER A 97 21.01 6.16 2.63
N LYS A 98 20.46 7.34 2.31
CA LYS A 98 19.94 8.24 3.36
C LYS A 98 18.52 8.69 3.08
N GLN A 99 17.65 7.75 2.73
CA GLN A 99 16.25 7.95 3.02
C GLN A 99 16.14 8.02 4.55
N GLN A 100 15.69 9.16 5.09
CA GLN A 100 15.45 9.30 6.52
C GLN A 100 14.33 8.32 6.87
N LEU A 101 14.74 7.13 7.31
CA LEU A 101 13.87 5.98 7.45
C LEU A 101 12.67 6.34 8.34
N GLY A 102 12.90 7.07 9.43
CA GLY A 102 11.84 7.58 10.31
C GLY A 102 10.78 8.44 9.61
N ILE A 103 11.18 9.36 8.71
CA ILE A 103 10.22 10.16 7.94
C ILE A 103 9.42 9.26 6.98
N THR A 104 10.07 8.24 6.41
CA THR A 104 9.37 7.30 5.52
C THR A 104 8.32 6.50 6.28
N TYR A 105 8.61 6.02 7.50
CA TYR A 105 7.59 5.38 8.34
C TYR A 105 6.38 6.30 8.59
N ILE A 106 6.61 7.57 8.89
CA ILE A 106 5.52 8.54 9.12
C ILE A 106 4.70 8.76 7.84
N ILE A 107 5.36 8.92 6.68
CA ILE A 107 4.67 9.09 5.39
C ILE A 107 3.81 7.87 5.08
N LEU A 108 4.35 6.66 5.25
CA LEU A 108 3.63 5.42 4.97
C LEU A 108 2.45 5.23 5.92
N LEU A 109 2.60 5.62 7.20
CA LEU A 109 1.51 5.64 8.16
C LEU A 109 0.41 6.61 7.72
N VAL A 110 0.76 7.83 7.30
CA VAL A 110 -0.21 8.83 6.81
C VAL A 110 -0.92 8.36 5.54
N PHE A 111 -0.19 7.71 4.63
CA PHE A 111 -0.79 7.11 3.44
C PHE A 111 -1.78 6.00 3.81
N GLY A 112 -1.43 5.17 4.80
CA GLY A 112 -2.34 4.18 5.39
C GLY A 112 -3.60 4.82 5.94
N LEU A 113 -3.49 5.91 6.72
CA LEU A 113 -4.65 6.65 7.23
C LEU A 113 -5.59 7.05 6.09
N ILE A 114 -5.04 7.68 5.04
CA ILE A 114 -5.84 8.16 3.89
C ILE A 114 -6.50 6.99 3.17
N HIS A 115 -5.76 5.92 2.87
CA HIS A 115 -6.31 4.74 2.18
C HIS A 115 -7.42 4.07 2.99
N GLY A 116 -7.27 3.94 4.31
CA GLY A 116 -8.28 3.33 5.17
C GLY A 116 -9.62 4.08 5.20
N LEU A 117 -9.60 5.40 4.96
CA LEU A 117 -10.85 6.16 4.83
C LEU A 117 -11.66 5.76 3.58
N GLY A 118 -10.99 5.28 2.53
CA GLY A 118 -11.62 4.86 1.29
C GLY A 118 -12.47 3.60 1.44
N PHE A 119 -12.32 2.89 2.56
CA PHE A 119 -13.03 1.65 2.85
C PHE A 119 -14.02 1.78 4.02
N SER A 120 -14.27 3.01 4.47
CA SER A 120 -15.17 3.34 5.58
C SER A 120 -16.58 2.75 5.42
N ASN A 121 -17.18 2.88 4.23
CA ASN A 121 -18.53 2.37 3.95
C ASN A 121 -18.62 0.84 4.01
N TYR A 122 -17.55 0.14 3.62
CA TYR A 122 -17.49 -1.32 3.67
C TYR A 122 -17.45 -1.80 5.13
N ILE A 123 -16.55 -1.23 5.94
CA ILE A 123 -16.41 -1.58 7.35
C ILE A 123 -17.70 -1.32 8.13
N LYS A 124 -18.40 -0.21 7.85
CA LYS A 124 -19.70 0.06 8.47
C LYS A 124 -20.69 -1.08 8.25
N ARG A 125 -20.80 -1.59 7.02
CA ARG A 125 -21.68 -2.75 6.70
C ARG A 125 -21.26 -3.99 7.48
N MET A 126 -19.96 -4.25 7.54
CA MET A 126 -19.40 -5.39 8.27
C MET A 126 -19.71 -5.34 9.78
N ILE A 127 -19.73 -4.15 10.38
CA ILE A 127 -20.07 -3.96 11.81
C ILE A 127 -21.57 -4.14 12.06
N PHE A 128 -22.45 -3.83 11.11
CA PHE A 128 -23.88 -4.06 11.29
C PHE A 128 -24.23 -5.55 11.40
N ASP A 129 -23.44 -6.42 10.78
CA ASP A 129 -23.65 -7.88 10.76
C ASP A 129 -23.01 -8.60 11.97
N ASP A 130 -22.09 -7.95 12.71
CA ASP A 130 -21.31 -8.55 13.80
C ASP A 130 -21.36 -7.73 15.10
N GLU A 131 -21.51 -8.38 16.27
CA GLU A 131 -21.59 -7.69 17.57
C GLU A 131 -20.25 -7.04 18.02
N SER A 132 -19.12 -7.29 17.33
CA SER A 132 -17.79 -6.80 17.68
C SER A 132 -16.95 -6.41 16.46
N ILE A 133 -16.41 -5.20 16.46
CA ILE A 133 -15.53 -4.65 15.40
C ILE A 133 -14.10 -5.21 15.45
N VAL A 134 -13.65 -5.72 16.60
CA VAL A 134 -12.23 -6.00 16.85
C VAL A 134 -11.75 -7.23 16.07
N MET A 135 -12.49 -8.34 16.14
CA MET A 135 -12.10 -9.57 15.46
C MET A 135 -12.16 -9.45 13.93
N PRO A 136 -13.21 -8.84 13.35
CA PRO A 136 -13.26 -8.55 11.93
C PRO A 136 -12.10 -7.67 11.43
N LEU A 137 -11.84 -6.55 12.09
CA LEU A 137 -10.73 -5.67 11.71
C LEU A 137 -9.38 -6.38 11.85
N PHE A 138 -9.18 -7.16 12.90
CA PHE A 138 -7.94 -7.89 13.09
C PHE A 138 -7.71 -8.91 11.97
N GLY A 139 -8.71 -9.74 11.65
CA GLY A 139 -8.63 -10.69 10.53
C GLY A 139 -8.36 -9.99 9.20
N PHE A 140 -9.11 -8.95 8.91
CA PHE A 140 -8.99 -8.15 7.69
C PHE A 140 -7.60 -7.55 7.51
N ASN A 141 -7.04 -6.90 8.55
CA ASN A 141 -5.71 -6.28 8.45
C ASN A 141 -4.58 -7.32 8.39
N VAL A 142 -4.73 -8.49 9.02
CA VAL A 142 -3.79 -9.61 8.83
C VAL A 142 -3.82 -10.09 7.38
N GLY A 143 -5.02 -10.18 6.77
CA GLY A 143 -5.18 -10.48 5.35
C GLY A 143 -4.47 -9.48 4.44
N ILE A 144 -4.64 -8.18 4.72
CA ILE A 144 -3.97 -7.08 3.99
C ILE A 144 -2.44 -7.25 4.06
N GLU A 145 -1.89 -7.37 5.27
CA GLU A 145 -0.44 -7.44 5.45
C GLU A 145 0.16 -8.67 4.74
N LEU A 146 -0.52 -9.82 4.79
CA LEU A 146 -0.11 -11.03 4.07
C LEU A 146 -0.13 -10.85 2.54
N ALA A 147 -1.20 -10.27 1.99
CA ALA A 147 -1.31 -10.00 0.56
C ALA A 147 -0.24 -9.01 0.09
N GLN A 148 -0.01 -7.95 0.86
CA GLN A 148 1.05 -6.97 0.59
C GLN A 148 2.43 -7.62 0.54
N LEU A 149 2.77 -8.45 1.54
CA LEU A 149 4.06 -9.15 1.57
C LEU A 149 4.23 -10.12 0.39
N LEU A 150 3.15 -10.81 -0.01
CA LEU A 150 3.16 -11.70 -1.17
C LEU A 150 3.41 -10.93 -2.48
N ILE A 151 2.71 -9.82 -2.70
CA ILE A 151 2.89 -8.95 -3.88
C ILE A 151 4.31 -8.40 -3.92
N ILE A 152 4.83 -7.93 -2.78
CA ILE A 152 6.20 -7.41 -2.70
C ILE A 152 7.21 -8.50 -3.03
N ALA A 153 7.05 -9.72 -2.49
CA ALA A 153 7.94 -10.83 -2.80
C ALA A 153 7.94 -11.15 -4.30
N ALA A 154 6.76 -11.26 -4.91
CA ALA A 154 6.62 -11.52 -6.35
C ALA A 154 7.24 -10.41 -7.19
N PHE A 155 7.00 -9.15 -6.84
CA PHE A 155 7.56 -8.00 -7.53
C PHE A 155 9.08 -7.93 -7.41
N LEU A 156 9.64 -8.20 -6.23
CA LEU A 156 11.10 -8.23 -6.02
C LEU A 156 11.77 -9.35 -6.83
N VAL A 157 11.12 -10.51 -6.99
CA VAL A 157 11.60 -11.56 -7.90
C VAL A 157 11.61 -11.05 -9.33
N LEU A 158 10.49 -10.50 -9.80
CA LEU A 158 10.33 -10.03 -11.17
C LEU A 158 11.33 -8.92 -11.52
N ILE A 159 11.46 -7.89 -10.70
CA ILE A 159 12.39 -6.78 -10.93
C ILE A 159 13.83 -7.27 -10.95
N THR A 160 14.20 -8.22 -10.08
CA THR A 160 15.54 -8.82 -10.06
C THR A 160 15.84 -9.59 -11.35
N ILE A 161 14.86 -10.32 -11.89
CA ILE A 161 15.01 -11.04 -13.17
C ILE A 161 15.22 -10.02 -14.31
N ILE A 162 14.37 -8.98 -14.38
CA ILE A 162 14.46 -7.94 -15.42
C ILE A 162 15.80 -7.21 -15.35
N GLU A 163 16.24 -6.80 -14.16
CA GLU A 163 17.52 -6.13 -13.94
C GLU A 163 18.73 -7.00 -14.38
N ARG A 164 18.66 -8.33 -14.18
CA ARG A 164 19.68 -9.28 -14.65
C ARG A 164 19.69 -9.43 -16.17
N LEU A 165 18.51 -9.52 -16.79
CA LEU A 165 18.39 -9.66 -18.25
C LEU A 165 18.90 -8.41 -19.00
N ILE A 166 18.68 -7.21 -18.42
CA ILE A 166 19.08 -5.92 -19.01
C ILE A 166 20.56 -5.56 -18.67
N LYS A 167 21.36 -6.52 -18.20
CA LYS A 167 22.82 -6.40 -17.98
C LYS A 167 23.23 -5.16 -17.17
N GLY A 168 22.51 -4.86 -16.09
CA GLY A 168 23.00 -3.94 -15.05
C GLY A 168 22.62 -2.47 -15.23
N ASN A 169 21.78 -2.09 -16.19
CA ASN A 169 21.24 -0.73 -16.26
C ASN A 169 20.04 -0.51 -15.32
N VAL A 170 20.22 -0.93 -14.06
CA VAL A 170 19.22 -0.97 -12.97
C VAL A 170 18.49 0.37 -12.81
N LYS A 171 19.23 1.48 -12.94
CA LYS A 171 18.68 2.83 -12.89
C LYS A 171 17.56 3.05 -13.92
N TRP A 172 17.79 2.66 -15.18
CA TRP A 172 16.82 2.84 -16.25
C TRP A 172 15.62 1.91 -16.11
N VAL A 173 15.85 0.65 -15.69
CA VAL A 173 14.76 -0.28 -15.39
C VAL A 173 13.81 0.33 -14.35
N ARG A 174 14.36 0.84 -13.25
CA ARG A 174 13.57 1.47 -12.19
C ARG A 174 12.86 2.74 -12.65
N ILE A 175 13.50 3.57 -13.48
CA ILE A 175 12.86 4.76 -14.06
C ILE A 175 11.67 4.37 -14.92
N VAL A 176 11.84 3.39 -15.82
CA VAL A 176 10.77 2.94 -16.73
C VAL A 176 9.60 2.36 -15.93
N VAL A 177 9.87 1.51 -14.95
CA VAL A 177 8.82 0.95 -14.08
C VAL A 177 8.11 2.05 -13.28
N ASN A 178 8.84 3.00 -12.72
CA ASN A 178 8.25 4.15 -12.01
C ASN A 178 7.39 5.03 -12.93
N SER A 179 7.82 5.24 -14.18
CA SER A 179 7.05 5.96 -15.20
C SER A 179 5.77 5.24 -15.57
N LEU A 180 5.81 3.91 -15.70
CA LEU A 180 4.63 3.11 -15.97
C LEU A 180 3.62 3.19 -14.81
N ILE A 181 4.08 3.04 -13.56
CA ILE A 181 3.22 3.20 -12.39
C ILE A 181 2.62 4.61 -12.34
N PHE A 182 3.44 5.65 -12.54
CA PHE A 182 2.98 7.05 -12.54
C PHE A 182 1.86 7.28 -13.57
N LEU A 183 2.02 6.79 -14.80
CA LEU A 183 1.03 6.95 -15.87
C LEU A 183 -0.26 6.18 -15.58
N LEU A 184 -0.16 4.96 -15.03
CA LEU A 184 -1.32 4.16 -14.65
C LEU A 184 -2.11 4.82 -13.52
N VAL A 185 -1.42 5.34 -12.50
CA VAL A 185 -2.06 6.08 -11.40
C VAL A 185 -2.68 7.39 -11.89
N LEU A 186 -2.00 8.10 -12.80
CA LEU A 186 -2.56 9.32 -13.39
C LEU A 186 -3.86 9.03 -14.16
N LYS A 187 -3.93 7.88 -14.85
CA LYS A 187 -5.15 7.43 -15.53
C LYS A 187 -6.29 7.16 -14.54
N MET A 188 -6.03 6.77 -13.29
CA MET A 188 -7.09 6.58 -12.30
C MET A 188 -7.79 7.88 -11.90
N MET A 189 -7.18 9.04 -12.18
CA MET A 189 -7.74 10.34 -11.83
C MET A 189 -8.71 10.92 -12.88
N PHE A 190 -8.84 10.29 -14.06
CA PHE A 190 -9.62 10.80 -15.20
C PHE A 190 -10.47 9.70 -15.85
#